data_AF-A0A3M6UT81-F1
#
_entry.id   AF-A0A3M6UT81-F1
#
_cell.length_a   1.000
_cell.length_b   1.000
_cell.length_c   1.000
_cell.angle_alpha   90.00
_cell.angle_beta   90.00
_cell.angle_gamma   90.00
#
_symmetry.space_group_name_H-M   'P 1'
#
loop_
_entity.id
_entity.type
_entity.pdbx_description
1 polymer ?
#
loop_
_entity_poly.entity_id
_entity_poly.type
_entity_poly.pdbx_seq_one_letter_code
_entity_poly.pdbx_strand_id
1 'polypeptide(L)'
;MCSLLANGDVAAERAQAARKELAELNRQIRNLAKRCKRAEGKAFERRPAKLSRTSSARRRCPASSRKCMMVYVLAGCSSPVAVDFALGRGWRRRRPCAKEGGGDAEVKNKLTSEIESAFASLPLSGLVALDLDPVAHFELCDLLCAHKYIMEHRLHEWISTLNCCQGVAPSRAQVVAELPGCISLHAPAEIRERLCRCVQGTARKQRRWLARFRKRWQIGYRMLKVQDQLPFEEKRQKARFVLLGFVKKDQLPHFFHNRFASGRIVNHLLSEWSVGGAFLGSWNGALTGLNVM
;
A
#
# COMPACT_ATOMS: atom_id res chain seq x y z
N MET A 1 26.78 31.66 -66.16
CA MET A 1 26.19 30.41 -65.61
C MET A 1 26.93 29.84 -64.40
N CYS A 2 28.25 30.05 -64.21
CA CYS A 2 28.96 29.53 -63.03
C CYS A 2 28.62 30.20 -61.67
N SER A 3 28.10 31.43 -61.65
CA SER A 3 27.79 32.14 -60.39
C SER A 3 26.52 31.66 -59.67
N LEU A 4 25.60 31.00 -60.38
CA LEU A 4 24.33 30.53 -59.79
C LEU A 4 24.50 29.24 -58.98
N LEU A 5 25.47 28.38 -59.34
CA LEU A 5 25.73 27.14 -58.60
C LEU A 5 26.44 27.41 -57.26
N ALA A 6 27.36 28.37 -57.21
CA ALA A 6 28.07 28.74 -55.98
C ALA A 6 27.15 29.30 -54.88
N ASN A 7 26.05 29.95 -55.25
CA ASN A 7 25.08 30.48 -54.27
C ASN A 7 24.21 29.38 -53.63
N GLY A 8 24.01 28.25 -54.32
CA GLY A 8 23.23 27.12 -53.82
C GLY A 8 23.92 26.41 -52.66
N ASP A 9 25.23 26.20 -52.78
CA ASP A 9 26.02 25.50 -51.76
C ASP A 9 26.12 26.29 -50.45
N VAL A 10 26.32 27.61 -50.55
CA VAL A 10 26.35 28.50 -49.37
C VAL A 10 25.01 28.52 -48.65
N ALA A 11 23.88 28.47 -49.38
CA ALA A 11 22.55 28.40 -48.78
C ALA A 11 22.31 27.05 -48.08
N ALA A 12 22.76 25.95 -48.66
CA ALA A 12 22.65 24.61 -48.08
C ALA A 12 23.50 24.49 -46.79
N GLU A 13 24.74 25.00 -46.79
CA GLU A 13 25.59 25.01 -45.61
C GLU A 13 24.99 25.85 -44.47
N ARG A 14 24.46 27.04 -44.78
CA ARG A 14 23.75 27.89 -43.81
C ARG A 14 22.52 27.19 -43.23
N ALA A 15 21.74 26.50 -44.07
CA ALA A 15 20.58 25.75 -43.61
C ALA A 15 20.97 24.56 -42.70
N GLN A 16 22.07 23.87 -43.01
CA GLN A 16 22.58 22.77 -42.17
C GLN A 16 23.15 23.29 -40.85
N ALA A 17 23.86 24.42 -40.85
CA ALA A 17 24.34 25.08 -39.65
C ALA A 17 23.17 25.50 -38.74
N ALA A 18 22.14 26.15 -39.30
CA ALA A 18 20.95 26.54 -38.56
C ALA A 18 20.21 25.34 -37.94
N ARG A 19 20.12 24.21 -38.66
CA ARG A 19 19.52 22.96 -38.13
C ARG A 19 20.31 22.38 -36.95
N LYS A 20 21.64 22.39 -37.01
CA LYS A 20 22.52 21.94 -35.91
C LYS A 20 22.36 22.83 -34.68
N GLU A 21 22.33 24.15 -34.88
CA GLU A 21 22.14 25.12 -33.81
C GLU A 21 20.77 24.95 -33.13
N LEU A 22 19.70 24.80 -33.91
CA LEU A 22 18.36 24.56 -33.40
C LEU A 22 18.27 23.24 -32.60
N ALA A 23 18.95 22.19 -33.06
CA ALA A 23 19.03 20.91 -32.34
C ALA A 23 19.74 21.03 -30.98
N GLU A 24 20.82 21.81 -30.91
CA GLU A 24 21.55 22.06 -29.66
C GLU A 24 20.74 22.94 -28.69
N LEU A 25 20.08 23.98 -29.17
CA LEU A 25 19.15 24.79 -28.35
C LEU A 25 18.01 23.92 -27.77
N ASN A 26 17.41 23.04 -28.58
CA ASN A 26 16.39 22.10 -28.11
C ASN A 26 16.92 21.09 -27.08
N ARG A 27 18.21 20.73 -27.14
CA ARG A 27 18.86 19.90 -26.12
C ARG A 27 19.04 20.68 -24.82
N GLN A 28 19.45 21.95 -24.90
CA GLN A 28 19.62 22.84 -23.75
C GLN A 28 18.28 23.10 -23.04
N ILE A 29 17.22 23.42 -23.79
CA ILE A 29 15.86 23.61 -23.24
C ILE A 29 15.41 22.35 -22.48
N ARG A 30 15.58 21.16 -23.07
CA ARG A 30 15.24 19.89 -22.40
C ARG A 30 16.07 19.64 -21.12
N ASN A 31 17.33 20.05 -21.11
CA ASN A 31 18.19 19.94 -19.93
C ASN A 31 17.79 20.94 -18.83
N LEU A 32 17.47 22.19 -19.18
CA LEU A 32 16.99 23.20 -18.25
C LEU A 32 15.64 22.82 -17.66
N ALA A 33 14.68 22.36 -18.47
CA ALA A 33 13.39 21.85 -17.99
C ALA A 33 13.56 20.69 -16.99
N LYS A 34 14.49 19.77 -17.24
CA LYS A 34 14.85 18.70 -16.29
C LYS A 34 15.46 19.24 -15.00
N ARG A 35 16.26 20.31 -15.05
CA ARG A 35 16.86 20.96 -13.87
C ARG A 35 15.83 21.72 -13.06
N CYS A 36 14.96 22.52 -13.69
CA CYS A 36 13.87 23.22 -13.04
C CYS A 36 12.93 22.24 -12.33
N LYS A 37 12.52 21.16 -12.99
CA LYS A 37 11.69 20.10 -12.37
C LYS A 37 12.35 19.43 -11.16
N ARG A 38 13.69 19.28 -11.17
CA ARG A 38 14.45 18.79 -10.00
C ARG A 38 14.55 19.84 -8.91
N ALA A 39 14.71 21.12 -9.26
CA ALA A 39 14.81 22.23 -8.33
C ALA A 39 13.47 22.50 -7.63
N GLU A 40 12.36 22.52 -8.35
CA GLU A 40 10.99 22.56 -7.80
C GLU A 40 10.75 21.36 -6.88
N GLY A 41 11.14 20.18 -7.36
CA GLY A 41 11.09 18.95 -6.59
C GLY A 41 11.86 19.02 -5.27
N LYS A 42 12.94 19.83 -5.18
CA LYS A 42 13.76 20.11 -4.00
C LYS A 42 13.25 21.30 -3.16
N ALA A 43 12.71 22.34 -3.78
CA ALA A 43 12.16 23.53 -3.13
C ALA A 43 10.90 23.17 -2.31
N PHE A 44 10.05 22.29 -2.86
CA PHE A 44 8.94 21.70 -2.12
C PHE A 44 9.41 20.85 -0.92
N GLU A 45 10.62 20.27 -0.96
CA GLU A 45 11.20 19.55 0.20
C GLU A 45 11.83 20.49 1.23
N ARG A 46 12.24 21.69 0.81
CA ARG A 46 12.96 22.66 1.63
C ARG A 46 12.08 23.70 2.30
N ARG A 47 10.77 23.74 2.04
CA ARG A 47 9.85 24.60 2.79
C ARG A 47 9.96 24.20 4.26
N PRO A 48 10.62 25.00 5.12
CA PRO A 48 10.87 24.60 6.47
C PRO A 48 9.50 24.60 7.17
N ALA A 49 9.15 23.46 7.77
CA ALA A 49 8.06 23.36 8.72
C ALA A 49 8.42 24.20 9.96
N LYS A 50 8.40 25.52 9.79
CA LYS A 50 8.45 26.49 10.87
C LYS A 50 7.00 26.73 11.26
N LEU A 51 6.77 26.57 12.56
CA LEU A 51 5.59 26.95 13.34
C LEU A 51 4.56 25.82 13.59
N SER A 52 4.46 25.49 14.89
CA SER A 52 3.55 24.55 15.57
C SER A 52 3.90 23.04 15.53
N ARG A 53 5.01 22.65 16.18
CA ARG A 53 5.19 21.26 16.69
C ARG A 53 4.40 21.09 17.99
N THR A 54 3.08 21.21 17.93
CA THR A 54 2.23 20.55 18.92
C THR A 54 2.25 19.04 18.60
N SER A 55 2.05 18.21 19.61
CA SER A 55 2.20 16.74 19.63
C SER A 55 1.42 15.95 18.58
N SER A 56 0.65 16.59 17.71
CA SER A 56 -0.04 15.99 16.54
C SER A 56 0.90 15.62 15.38
N ALA A 57 2.15 16.09 15.39
CA ALA A 57 3.10 16.03 14.28
C ALA A 57 3.58 14.62 13.82
N ARG A 58 3.07 13.52 14.41
CA ARG A 58 3.46 12.15 14.02
C ARG A 58 2.42 11.41 13.17
N ARG A 59 1.20 11.92 13.06
CA ARG A 59 0.11 11.25 12.33
C ARG A 59 0.15 11.60 10.84
N ARG A 60 0.02 10.59 9.98
CA ARG A 60 -0.04 10.75 8.53
C ARG A 60 -1.45 11.11 8.07
N CYS A 61 -2.46 10.50 8.67
CA CYS A 61 -3.86 10.80 8.46
C CYS A 61 -4.62 10.79 9.80
N PRO A 62 -5.75 11.50 9.89
CA PRO A 62 -6.69 11.37 11.01
C PRO A 62 -7.20 9.92 11.14
N ALA A 63 -7.53 9.49 12.35
CA ALA A 63 -8.17 8.20 12.62
C ALA A 63 -9.50 8.07 11.87
N SER A 64 -10.30 9.13 11.84
CA SER A 64 -11.58 9.22 11.11
C SER A 64 -11.45 9.40 9.60
N SER A 65 -10.24 9.38 9.04
CA SER A 65 -10.06 9.50 7.60
C SER A 65 -10.66 8.30 6.88
N ARG A 66 -11.42 8.54 5.81
CA ARG A 66 -11.98 7.52 4.92
C ARG A 66 -10.96 6.44 4.53
N LYS A 67 -9.71 6.83 4.22
CA LYS A 67 -8.62 5.90 3.89
C LYS A 67 -8.25 4.97 5.05
N CYS A 68 -8.22 5.51 6.27
CA CYS A 68 -7.90 4.75 7.47
C CYS A 68 -9.02 3.74 7.77
N MET A 69 -10.28 4.15 7.64
CA MET A 69 -11.44 3.26 7.78
C MET A 69 -11.46 2.16 6.72
N MET A 70 -11.19 2.47 5.45
CA MET A 70 -11.03 1.46 4.40
C MET A 70 -9.94 0.46 4.74
N VAL A 71 -8.78 0.91 5.22
CA VAL A 71 -7.69 0.02 5.65
C VAL A 71 -8.12 -0.85 6.84
N TYR A 72 -8.82 -0.28 7.82
CA TYR A 72 -9.34 -1.03 8.96
C TYR A 72 -10.28 -2.16 8.52
N VAL A 73 -11.26 -1.86 7.67
CA VAL A 73 -12.20 -2.87 7.12
C VAL A 73 -11.48 -3.91 6.27
N LEU A 74 -10.63 -3.49 5.33
CA LEU A 74 -9.86 -4.41 4.46
C LEU A 74 -8.85 -5.28 5.23
N ALA A 75 -8.43 -4.85 6.41
CA ALA A 75 -7.60 -5.63 7.33
C ALA A 75 -8.40 -6.58 8.22
N GLY A 76 -9.72 -6.68 8.05
CA GLY A 76 -10.59 -7.50 8.90
C GLY A 76 -10.78 -6.90 10.29
N CYS A 77 -10.97 -5.58 10.36
CA CYS A 77 -11.14 -4.82 11.61
C CYS A 77 -9.92 -4.91 12.57
N SER A 78 -8.72 -5.06 12.00
CA SER A 78 -7.48 -5.15 12.78
C SER A 78 -6.92 -3.77 13.12
N SER A 79 -7.16 -3.31 14.35
CA SER A 79 -6.68 -2.01 14.87
C SER A 79 -5.17 -1.79 14.70
N PRO A 80 -4.28 -2.78 14.96
CA PRO A 80 -2.84 -2.60 14.77
C PRO A 80 -2.43 -2.18 13.35
N VAL A 81 -3.10 -2.71 12.33
CA VAL A 81 -2.80 -2.43 10.91
C VAL A 81 -3.26 -1.02 10.53
N ALA A 82 -4.44 -0.61 11.00
CA ALA A 82 -4.96 0.73 10.79
C ALA A 82 -4.16 1.81 11.56
N VAL A 83 -3.72 1.49 12.78
CA VAL A 83 -2.81 2.34 13.57
C VAL A 83 -1.49 2.51 12.83
N ASP A 84 -0.87 1.44 12.33
CA ASP A 84 0.36 1.51 11.55
C ASP A 84 0.18 2.34 10.27
N PHE A 85 -0.99 2.24 9.61
CA PHE A 85 -1.34 3.07 8.47
C PHE A 85 -1.44 4.55 8.83
N ALA A 86 -2.16 4.87 9.90
CA ALA A 86 -2.37 6.24 10.38
C ALA A 86 -1.07 6.88 10.92
N LEU A 87 -0.18 6.07 11.50
CA LEU A 87 1.19 6.45 11.82
C LEU A 87 2.09 6.51 10.57
N GLY A 88 1.64 6.08 9.40
CA GLY A 88 2.40 6.17 8.16
C GLY A 88 3.57 5.19 8.08
N ARG A 89 3.49 4.01 8.71
CA ARG A 89 4.40 2.88 8.47
C ARG A 89 4.29 2.43 7.01
N GLY A 90 5.37 2.04 6.35
CA GLY A 90 5.33 1.63 4.94
C GLY A 90 5.15 2.79 3.94
N TRP A 91 5.11 4.04 4.40
CA TRP A 91 5.10 5.22 3.54
C TRP A 91 6.52 5.72 3.24
N ARG A 92 6.67 6.50 2.16
CA ARG A 92 7.92 7.22 1.88
C ARG A 92 8.08 8.36 2.87
N ARG A 93 8.52 8.08 4.10
CA ARG A 93 8.98 9.14 4.97
C ARG A 93 10.30 9.69 4.41
N ARG A 94 10.32 10.99 4.12
CA ARG A 94 11.56 11.73 3.80
C ARG A 94 12.43 11.97 5.03
N ARG A 95 11.87 11.82 6.24
CA ARG A 95 12.60 11.90 7.51
C ARG A 95 12.51 10.56 8.24
N PRO A 96 13.63 9.98 8.70
CA PRO A 96 13.59 8.85 9.61
C PRO A 96 12.66 9.22 10.77
N CYS A 97 11.68 8.36 11.06
CA CYS A 97 11.02 8.46 12.36
C CYS A 97 12.13 8.44 13.40
N ALA A 98 12.11 9.37 14.35
CA ALA A 98 12.95 9.24 15.53
C ALA A 98 12.79 7.81 16.07
N LYS A 99 13.92 7.21 16.46
CA LYS A 99 14.02 5.83 16.97
C LYS A 99 12.84 5.55 17.91
N GLU A 100 12.25 4.37 17.77
CA GLU A 100 11.19 3.82 18.64
C GLU A 100 11.57 4.06 20.10
N GLY A 101 11.07 5.14 20.67
CA GLY A 101 11.43 5.61 21.99
C GLY A 101 10.16 5.67 22.81
N GLY A 102 9.99 4.70 23.71
CA GLY A 102 9.08 4.63 24.88
C GLY A 102 7.63 5.11 24.73
N GLY A 103 7.39 6.34 24.29
CA GLY A 103 6.08 6.98 24.17
C GLY A 103 5.24 6.52 22.97
N ASP A 104 5.64 5.47 22.25
CA ASP A 104 4.87 4.98 21.11
C ASP A 104 3.65 4.13 21.54
N ALA A 105 3.68 3.51 22.72
CA ALA A 105 2.58 2.65 23.19
C ALA A 105 1.30 3.44 23.52
N GLU A 106 1.40 4.52 24.28
CA GLU A 106 0.26 5.38 24.64
C GLU A 106 -0.37 6.02 23.39
N VAL A 107 0.47 6.50 22.46
CA VAL A 107 0.01 7.06 21.18
C VAL A 107 -0.73 6.01 20.35
N LYS A 108 -0.23 4.77 20.31
CA LYS A 108 -0.89 3.66 19.62
C LYS A 108 -2.24 3.33 20.28
N ASN A 109 -2.30 3.21 21.61
CA ASN A 109 -3.54 2.91 22.33
C ASN A 109 -4.60 4.00 22.11
N LYS A 110 -4.21 5.27 22.21
CA LYS A 110 -5.11 6.39 21.90
C LYS A 110 -5.63 6.32 20.46
N LEU A 111 -4.76 6.02 19.50
CA LEU A 111 -5.14 5.93 18.09
C LEU A 111 -6.03 4.70 17.83
N THR A 112 -5.80 3.59 18.52
CA THR A 112 -6.67 2.42 18.51
C THR A 112 -8.09 2.82 18.93
N SER A 113 -8.25 3.46 20.10
CA SER A 113 -9.57 3.89 20.57
C SER A 113 -10.25 4.90 19.64
N GLU A 114 -9.49 5.84 19.05
CA GLU A 114 -10.03 6.79 18.07
C GLU A 114 -10.51 6.08 16.78
N ILE A 115 -9.77 5.07 16.30
CA ILE A 115 -10.12 4.30 15.09
C ILE A 115 -11.37 3.45 15.35
N GLU A 116 -11.43 2.77 16.49
CA GLU A 116 -12.56 1.93 16.87
C GLU A 116 -13.83 2.77 17.10
N SER A 117 -13.71 3.91 17.78
CA SER A 117 -14.81 4.87 17.94
C SER A 117 -15.27 5.43 16.59
N ALA A 118 -14.35 5.80 15.71
CA ALA A 118 -14.69 6.26 14.37
C ALA A 118 -15.43 5.17 13.57
N PHE A 119 -14.97 3.92 13.65
CA PHE A 119 -15.61 2.79 12.99
C PHE A 119 -17.02 2.54 13.54
N ALA A 120 -17.21 2.57 14.86
CA ALA A 120 -18.53 2.42 15.49
C ALA A 120 -19.53 3.51 15.07
N SER A 121 -19.03 4.71 14.75
CA SER A 121 -19.85 5.82 14.26
C SER A 121 -20.12 5.80 12.74
N LEU A 122 -19.53 4.88 11.98
CA LEU A 122 -19.71 4.84 10.53
C LEU A 122 -21.15 4.41 10.18
N PRO A 123 -21.79 5.08 9.21
CA PRO A 123 -23.09 4.64 8.73
C PRO A 123 -22.97 3.27 8.06
N LEU A 124 -23.92 2.38 8.36
CA LEU A 124 -23.97 1.03 7.80
C LEU A 124 -23.95 1.03 6.27
N SER A 125 -24.59 2.03 5.65
CA SER A 125 -24.58 2.22 4.19
C SER A 125 -23.17 2.35 3.62
N GLY A 126 -22.24 2.98 4.35
CA GLY A 126 -20.85 3.11 3.92
C GLY A 126 -20.09 1.78 3.98
N LEU A 127 -20.41 0.92 4.94
CA LEU A 127 -19.81 -0.42 5.06
C LEU A 127 -20.33 -1.34 3.95
N VAL A 128 -21.64 -1.32 3.71
CA VAL A 128 -22.29 -2.08 2.62
C VAL A 128 -21.76 -1.63 1.26
N ALA A 129 -21.62 -0.32 1.05
CA ALA A 129 -21.05 0.23 -0.18
C ALA A 129 -19.60 -0.23 -0.44
N LEU A 130 -18.81 -0.42 0.61
CA LEU A 130 -17.42 -0.87 0.47
C LEU A 130 -17.32 -2.35 0.07
N ASP A 131 -18.31 -3.16 0.44
CA ASP A 131 -18.36 -4.59 0.13
C ASP A 131 -18.99 -4.88 -1.25
N LEU A 132 -20.12 -4.23 -1.56
CA LEU A 132 -20.89 -4.53 -2.78
C LEU A 132 -20.32 -3.87 -4.04
N ASP A 133 -20.13 -2.55 -4.02
CA ASP A 133 -19.62 -1.79 -5.16
C ASP A 133 -18.76 -0.60 -4.71
N PRO A 134 -17.52 -0.87 -4.28
CA PRO A 134 -16.65 0.19 -3.78
C PRO A 134 -16.27 1.21 -4.86
N VAL A 135 -16.23 0.81 -6.14
CA VAL A 135 -15.78 1.69 -7.23
C VAL A 135 -16.82 2.78 -7.53
N ALA A 136 -18.11 2.47 -7.41
CA ALA A 136 -19.16 3.47 -7.57
C ALA A 136 -19.23 4.48 -6.41
N HIS A 137 -18.90 4.06 -5.19
CA HIS A 137 -19.14 4.87 -3.98
C HIS A 137 -17.91 5.63 -3.47
N PHE A 138 -16.71 5.23 -3.90
CA PHE A 138 -15.47 5.79 -3.38
C PHE A 138 -14.51 6.23 -4.48
N GLU A 139 -13.71 7.25 -4.15
CA GLU A 139 -12.66 7.70 -5.06
C GLU A 139 -11.65 6.58 -5.32
N LEU A 140 -11.38 6.34 -6.61
CA LEU A 140 -10.46 5.31 -7.06
C LEU A 140 -9.05 5.46 -6.46
N CYS A 141 -8.60 6.70 -6.25
CA CYS A 141 -7.32 7.00 -5.61
C CYS A 141 -7.26 6.51 -4.14
N ASP A 142 -8.38 6.60 -3.43
CA ASP A 142 -8.49 6.21 -2.03
C ASP A 142 -8.53 4.69 -1.89
N LEU A 143 -9.31 4.01 -2.74
CA LEU A 143 -9.32 2.56 -2.85
C LEU A 143 -7.94 2.01 -3.21
N LEU A 144 -7.29 2.56 -4.23
CA LEU A 144 -5.94 2.15 -4.61
C LEU A 144 -4.94 2.36 -3.48
N CYS A 145 -5.06 3.45 -2.72
CA CYS A 145 -4.22 3.71 -1.57
C CYS A 145 -4.39 2.65 -0.48
N ALA A 146 -5.63 2.36 -0.09
CA ALA A 146 -5.96 1.39 0.95
C ALA A 146 -5.57 -0.04 0.55
N HIS A 147 -6.01 -0.51 -0.62
CA HIS A 147 -5.67 -1.86 -1.10
C HIS A 147 -4.16 -2.05 -1.33
N LYS A 148 -3.46 -1.03 -1.85
CA LYS A 148 -2.01 -1.10 -1.99
C LYS A 148 -1.33 -1.23 -0.64
N TYR A 149 -1.79 -0.48 0.37
CA TYR A 149 -1.23 -0.55 1.70
C TYR A 149 -1.41 -1.96 2.30
N ILE A 150 -2.62 -2.51 2.23
CA ILE A 150 -2.92 -3.87 2.71
C ILE A 150 -2.06 -4.92 1.99
N MET A 151 -1.96 -4.84 0.66
CA MET A 151 -1.09 -5.73 -0.13
C MET A 151 0.37 -5.64 0.33
N GLU A 152 0.89 -4.44 0.52
CA GLU A 152 2.27 -4.25 0.99
C GLU A 152 2.47 -4.69 2.44
N HIS A 153 1.48 -4.51 3.32
CA HIS A 153 1.51 -4.94 4.71
C HIS A 153 1.58 -6.47 4.82
N ARG A 154 0.66 -7.17 4.13
CA ARG A 154 0.65 -8.64 4.08
C ARG A 154 1.94 -9.19 3.50
N LEU A 155 2.47 -8.54 2.46
CA LEU A 155 3.77 -8.93 1.89
C LEU A 155 4.92 -8.72 2.89
N HIS A 156 4.89 -7.63 3.66
CA HIS A 156 5.87 -7.37 4.70
C HIS A 156 5.80 -8.43 5.81
N GLU A 157 4.60 -8.81 6.25
CA GLU A 157 4.42 -9.89 7.24
C GLU A 157 4.97 -11.22 6.72
N TRP A 158 4.60 -11.61 5.50
CA TRP A 158 5.13 -12.83 4.87
C TRP A 158 6.67 -12.83 4.79
N ILE A 159 7.29 -11.74 4.33
CA ILE A 159 8.75 -11.62 4.31
C ILE A 159 9.34 -11.67 5.72
N SER A 160 8.67 -11.06 6.70
CA SER A 160 9.13 -11.06 8.09
C SER A 160 9.08 -12.46 8.68
N THR A 161 8.02 -13.23 8.41
CA THR A 161 7.92 -14.65 8.80
C THR A 161 9.02 -15.48 8.17
N LEU A 162 9.30 -15.33 6.86
CA LEU A 162 10.41 -16.03 6.22
C LEU A 162 11.77 -15.68 6.82
N ASN A 163 12.00 -14.39 7.07
CA ASN A 163 13.27 -13.93 7.63
C ASN A 163 13.46 -14.39 9.08
N CYS A 164 12.44 -14.28 9.93
CA CYS A 164 12.54 -14.55 11.36
C CYS A 164 12.42 -16.05 11.66
N CYS A 165 11.53 -16.77 10.99
CA CYS A 165 11.26 -18.18 11.31
C CYS A 165 12.12 -19.13 10.48
N GLN A 166 12.46 -18.78 9.24
CA GLN A 166 13.19 -19.68 8.33
C GLN A 166 14.64 -19.23 8.10
N GLY A 167 14.97 -17.98 8.42
CA GLY A 167 16.27 -17.40 8.08
C GLY A 167 16.47 -17.34 6.56
N VAL A 168 15.40 -17.10 5.79
CA VAL A 168 15.48 -17.06 4.32
C VAL A 168 14.99 -15.70 3.84
N ALA A 169 15.84 -15.00 3.09
CA ALA A 169 15.44 -13.79 2.37
C ALA A 169 14.84 -14.18 1.01
N PRO A 170 13.55 -13.91 0.74
CA PRO A 170 12.93 -14.33 -0.51
C PRO A 170 13.54 -13.61 -1.72
N SER A 171 13.74 -14.39 -2.79
CA SER A 171 14.22 -13.90 -4.07
C SER A 171 13.19 -12.97 -4.73
N ARG A 172 13.62 -12.19 -5.73
CA ARG A 172 12.73 -11.35 -6.55
C ARG A 172 11.57 -12.17 -7.12
N ALA A 173 11.85 -13.34 -7.69
CA ALA A 173 10.85 -14.17 -8.36
C ALA A 173 9.79 -14.65 -7.36
N GLN A 174 10.21 -15.10 -6.18
CA GLN A 174 9.30 -15.49 -5.10
C GLN A 174 8.40 -14.32 -4.66
N VAL A 175 8.96 -13.13 -4.41
CA VAL A 175 8.15 -11.96 -4.02
C VAL A 175 7.12 -11.59 -5.11
N VAL A 176 7.51 -11.65 -6.39
CA VAL A 176 6.60 -11.35 -7.51
C VAL A 176 5.51 -12.41 -7.64
N ALA A 177 5.83 -13.68 -7.40
CA ALA A 177 4.88 -14.79 -7.43
C ALA A 177 3.89 -14.77 -6.25
N GLU A 178 4.31 -14.26 -5.09
CA GLU A 178 3.48 -14.16 -3.89
C GLU A 178 2.53 -12.95 -3.91
N LEU A 179 2.93 -11.88 -4.61
CA LEU A 179 2.20 -10.61 -4.61
C LEU A 179 0.69 -10.73 -4.89
N PRO A 180 0.20 -11.54 -5.86
CA PRO A 180 -1.22 -11.70 -6.11
C PRO A 180 -1.99 -12.25 -4.90
N GLY A 181 -1.38 -13.14 -4.10
CA GLY A 181 -1.97 -13.68 -2.87
C GLY A 181 -2.05 -12.67 -1.74
N CYS A 182 -1.24 -11.60 -1.79
CA CYS A 182 -1.30 -10.50 -0.83
C CYS A 182 -2.44 -9.51 -1.14
N ILE A 183 -3.03 -9.52 -2.34
CA ILE A 183 -4.16 -8.65 -2.69
C ILE A 183 -5.43 -9.23 -2.06
N SER A 184 -6.31 -8.37 -1.51
CA SER A 184 -7.59 -8.83 -0.96
C SER A 184 -8.41 -9.58 -2.03
N LEU A 185 -9.00 -10.73 -1.66
CA LEU A 185 -9.84 -11.52 -2.55
C LEU A 185 -11.05 -10.72 -3.05
N HIS A 186 -11.59 -9.84 -2.21
CA HIS A 186 -12.71 -8.95 -2.52
C HIS A 186 -12.30 -7.66 -3.23
N ALA A 187 -11.01 -7.49 -3.60
CA ALA A 187 -10.60 -6.31 -4.35
C ALA A 187 -11.25 -6.31 -5.75
N PRO A 188 -11.86 -5.19 -6.18
CA PRO A 188 -12.39 -5.04 -7.53
C PRO A 188 -11.34 -5.37 -8.59
N ALA A 189 -11.78 -5.93 -9.73
CA ALA A 189 -10.89 -6.35 -10.80
C ALA A 189 -9.96 -5.23 -11.26
N GLU A 190 -10.49 -4.01 -11.42
CA GLU A 190 -9.70 -2.84 -11.80
C GLU A 190 -8.58 -2.52 -10.79
N ILE A 191 -8.89 -2.58 -9.49
CA ILE A 191 -7.91 -2.35 -8.42
C ILE A 191 -6.82 -3.43 -8.48
N ARG A 192 -7.22 -4.70 -8.57
CA ARG A 192 -6.31 -5.85 -8.63
C ARG A 192 -5.34 -5.73 -9.80
N GLU A 193 -5.86 -5.41 -10.98
CA GLU A 193 -5.07 -5.26 -12.20
C GLU A 193 -4.06 -4.10 -12.06
N ARG A 194 -4.50 -2.94 -11.56
CA ARG A 194 -3.62 -1.78 -11.30
C ARG A 194 -2.51 -2.09 -10.28
N LEU A 195 -2.82 -2.85 -9.23
CA LEU A 195 -1.83 -3.28 -8.23
C LEU A 195 -0.82 -4.27 -8.82
N CYS A 196 -1.28 -5.27 -9.58
CA CYS A 196 -0.41 -6.20 -10.29
C CYS A 196 0.53 -5.46 -11.26
N ARG A 197 -0.01 -4.50 -12.04
CA ARG A 197 0.77 -3.65 -12.96
C ARG A 197 1.86 -2.83 -12.27
N CYS A 198 1.75 -2.53 -10.98
CA CYS A 198 2.78 -1.79 -10.23
C CYS A 198 4.11 -2.58 -10.14
N VAL A 199 4.03 -3.91 -10.11
CA VAL A 199 5.18 -4.79 -9.90
C VAL A 199 5.50 -5.61 -11.15
N GLN A 200 4.51 -5.95 -11.96
CA GLN A 200 4.71 -6.64 -13.24
C GLN A 200 5.56 -5.81 -14.23
N GLY A 201 6.26 -6.53 -15.11
CA GLY A 201 7.14 -5.98 -16.14
C GLY A 201 8.58 -6.46 -16.00
N THR A 202 9.52 -5.67 -16.52
CA THR A 202 10.94 -6.06 -16.58
C THR A 202 11.56 -6.28 -15.21
N ALA A 203 12.58 -7.14 -15.14
CA ALA A 203 13.33 -7.40 -13.91
C ALA A 203 13.89 -6.10 -13.28
N ARG A 204 14.26 -5.11 -14.10
CA ARG A 204 14.72 -3.79 -13.64
C ARG A 204 13.63 -3.03 -12.88
N LYS A 205 12.39 -3.01 -13.39
CA LYS A 205 11.25 -2.36 -12.73
C LYS A 205 10.95 -3.03 -11.40
N GLN A 206 10.92 -4.36 -11.37
CA GLN A 206 10.70 -5.16 -10.16
C GLN A 206 11.77 -4.89 -9.09
N ARG A 207 13.07 -4.93 -9.46
CA ARG A 207 14.17 -4.60 -8.53
C ARG A 207 14.01 -3.20 -7.96
N ARG A 208 13.64 -2.21 -8.79
CA ARG A 208 13.41 -0.83 -8.35
C ARG A 208 12.21 -0.72 -7.40
N TRP A 209 11.13 -1.45 -7.67
CA TRP A 209 9.96 -1.49 -6.78
C TRP A 209 10.33 -2.13 -5.44
N LEU A 210 10.99 -3.30 -5.45
CA LEU A 210 11.43 -4.01 -4.25
C LEU A 210 12.37 -3.18 -3.38
N ALA A 211 13.35 -2.51 -3.98
CA ALA A 211 14.24 -1.61 -3.25
C ALA A 211 13.49 -0.49 -2.53
N ARG A 212 12.47 0.08 -3.19
CA ARG A 212 11.61 1.12 -2.59
C ARG A 212 10.70 0.54 -1.52
N PHE A 213 10.15 -0.65 -1.74
CA PHE A 213 9.31 -1.36 -0.77
C PHE A 213 10.11 -1.66 0.50
N ARG A 214 11.25 -2.34 0.38
CA ARG A 214 12.16 -2.63 1.50
C ARG A 214 12.56 -1.38 2.27
N LYS A 215 12.92 -0.30 1.56
CA LYS A 215 13.25 0.99 2.21
C LYS A 215 12.07 1.58 2.99
N ARG A 216 10.84 1.51 2.47
CA ARG A 216 9.64 2.05 3.15
C ARG A 216 9.27 1.24 4.39
N TRP A 217 9.38 -0.07 4.29
CA TRP A 217 9.03 -1.02 5.34
C TRP A 217 10.21 -1.34 6.28
N GLN A 218 11.36 -0.68 6.08
CA GLN A 218 12.58 -0.87 6.85
C GLN A 218 13.05 -2.34 6.92
N ILE A 219 12.77 -3.10 5.86
CA ILE A 219 13.23 -4.47 5.72
C ILE A 219 14.72 -4.42 5.34
N GLY A 220 15.59 -4.62 6.34
CA GLY A 220 17.02 -4.76 6.11
C GLY A 220 17.36 -6.09 5.46
N TYR A 221 18.37 -6.09 4.58
CA TYR A 221 19.14 -7.30 4.33
C TYR A 221 19.97 -7.53 5.57
N ARG A 222 19.40 -8.16 6.60
CA ARG A 222 20.28 -8.75 7.60
C ARG A 222 20.97 -9.88 6.84
N MET A 223 22.21 -9.64 6.43
CA MET A 223 23.09 -10.76 6.09
C MET A 223 23.06 -11.63 7.33
N LEU A 224 22.53 -12.84 7.20
CA LEU A 224 22.73 -13.84 8.22
C LEU A 224 24.23 -13.92 8.39
N LYS A 225 24.72 -13.63 9.60
CA LYS A 225 26.10 -13.93 9.93
C LYS A 225 26.30 -15.38 9.54
N VAL A 226 27.27 -15.65 8.67
CA VAL A 226 27.67 -17.01 8.37
C VAL A 226 28.05 -17.61 9.72
N GLN A 227 27.20 -18.47 10.27
CA GLN A 227 27.58 -19.29 11.40
C GLN A 227 28.42 -20.41 10.81
N ASP A 228 29.67 -20.49 11.25
CA ASP A 228 30.67 -21.38 10.64
C ASP A 228 30.26 -22.85 10.67
N GLN A 229 29.38 -23.26 11.60
CA GLN A 229 28.80 -24.60 11.61
C GLN A 229 27.32 -24.61 12.00
N LEU A 230 26.45 -24.58 10.99
CA LEU A 230 25.07 -25.04 11.18
C LEU A 230 25.10 -26.56 11.45
N PRO A 231 24.46 -27.08 12.52
CA PRO A 231 24.37 -28.51 12.77
C PRO A 231 23.85 -29.26 11.54
N PHE A 232 24.39 -30.45 11.26
CA PHE A 232 24.04 -31.23 10.07
C PHE A 232 22.53 -31.46 9.95
N GLU A 233 21.84 -31.66 11.07
CA GLU A 233 20.40 -31.92 11.07
C GLU A 233 19.57 -30.69 10.68
N GLU A 234 20.00 -29.49 11.08
CA GLU A 234 19.38 -28.24 10.59
C GLU A 234 19.65 -28.02 9.09
N LYS A 235 20.85 -28.37 8.60
CA LYS A 235 21.15 -28.32 7.16
C LYS A 235 20.22 -29.27 6.39
N ARG A 236 19.97 -30.47 6.92
CA ARG A 236 19.09 -31.48 6.31
C ARG A 236 17.62 -31.04 6.30
N GLN A 237 17.14 -30.45 7.40
CA GLN A 237 15.78 -29.88 7.48
C GLN A 237 15.59 -28.72 6.52
N LYS A 238 16.57 -27.80 6.41
CA LYS A 238 16.51 -26.67 5.46
C LYS A 238 16.61 -27.14 4.00
N ALA A 239 17.46 -28.11 3.69
CA ALA A 239 17.61 -28.66 2.35
C ALA A 239 16.32 -29.35 1.86
N ARG A 240 15.62 -30.08 2.75
CA ARG A 240 14.32 -30.68 2.43
C ARG A 240 13.27 -29.63 2.03
N PHE A 241 13.25 -28.47 2.68
CA PHE A 241 12.35 -27.38 2.32
C PHE A 241 12.64 -26.78 0.94
N VAL A 242 13.92 -26.70 0.54
CA VAL A 242 14.31 -26.20 -0.79
C VAL A 242 13.91 -27.19 -1.89
N LEU A 243 14.07 -28.48 -1.63
CA LEU A 243 13.68 -29.53 -2.59
C LEU A 243 12.15 -29.68 -2.69
N LEU A 244 11.42 -29.58 -1.57
CA LEU A 244 9.96 -29.63 -1.55
C LEU A 244 9.31 -28.35 -2.08
N GLY A 245 9.97 -27.20 -1.98
CA GLY A 245 9.52 -25.96 -2.64
C GLY A 245 9.64 -25.96 -4.16
N PHE A 246 10.35 -26.95 -4.73
CA PHE A 246 10.39 -27.24 -6.17
C PHE A 246 9.35 -28.28 -6.62
N VAL A 247 8.67 -28.94 -5.67
CA VAL A 247 7.58 -29.87 -5.98
C VAL A 247 6.34 -29.03 -6.31
N LYS A 248 5.72 -29.39 -7.44
CA LYS A 248 4.58 -28.73 -8.10
C LYS A 248 3.63 -28.05 -7.11
N LYS A 249 3.30 -26.80 -7.42
CA LYS A 249 2.37 -25.90 -6.74
C LYS A 249 0.94 -26.46 -6.55
N ASP A 250 0.68 -27.66 -7.08
CA ASP A 250 -0.63 -28.29 -7.17
C ASP A 250 -0.91 -29.31 -6.04
N GLN A 251 0.05 -29.57 -5.13
CA GLN A 251 -0.12 -30.59 -4.06
C GLN A 251 0.24 -30.16 -2.65
N LEU A 252 0.54 -28.88 -2.39
CA LEU A 252 0.65 -28.43 -0.99
C LEU A 252 -0.78 -28.30 -0.41
N PRO A 253 -1.12 -29.02 0.68
CA PRO A 253 -2.40 -28.83 1.33
C PRO A 253 -2.55 -27.36 1.76
N HIS A 254 -3.78 -26.87 1.68
CA HIS A 254 -4.28 -25.51 1.96
C HIS A 254 -3.93 -24.91 3.34
N PHE A 255 -2.71 -25.08 3.86
CA PHE A 255 -2.30 -24.65 5.20
C PHE A 255 -2.31 -23.14 5.43
N PHE A 256 -2.49 -22.33 4.39
CA PHE A 256 -2.64 -20.88 4.52
C PHE A 256 -4.05 -20.34 4.19
N HIS A 257 -5.04 -21.21 3.93
CA HIS A 257 -6.42 -20.75 3.68
C HIS A 257 -7.24 -20.52 4.96
N ASN A 258 -6.71 -20.79 6.16
CA ASN A 258 -7.44 -20.66 7.42
C ASN A 258 -6.73 -19.76 8.44
N ARG A 259 -6.64 -18.45 8.17
CA ARG A 259 -6.48 -17.50 9.30
C ARG A 259 -7.18 -16.15 9.22
N PHE A 260 -7.96 -15.89 8.20
CA PHE A 260 -9.02 -14.87 8.28
C PHE A 260 -10.18 -15.37 7.45
N ALA A 261 -11.11 -16.08 8.08
CA ALA A 261 -12.44 -16.27 7.54
C ALA A 261 -13.12 -14.89 7.50
N SER A 262 -12.80 -14.08 6.50
CA SER A 262 -13.43 -12.79 6.22
C SER A 262 -14.84 -12.94 5.62
N GLY A 263 -15.52 -14.05 5.92
CA GLY A 263 -16.92 -14.31 5.57
C GLY A 263 -17.91 -14.05 6.71
N ARG A 264 -17.52 -13.31 7.77
CA ARG A 264 -18.38 -13.07 8.94
C ARG A 264 -18.52 -11.60 9.35
N ILE A 265 -18.24 -10.63 8.47
CA ILE A 265 -18.46 -9.22 8.84
C ILE A 265 -19.97 -8.92 8.97
N VAL A 266 -20.85 -9.60 8.23
CA VAL A 266 -22.30 -9.40 8.33
C VAL A 266 -22.95 -10.32 9.38
N ASN A 267 -22.47 -11.56 9.55
CA ASN A 267 -23.11 -12.51 10.46
C ASN A 267 -22.77 -12.29 11.95
N HIS A 268 -21.63 -11.68 12.29
CA HIS A 268 -21.30 -11.42 13.70
C HIS A 268 -22.06 -10.22 14.29
N LEU A 269 -22.31 -9.19 13.47
CA LEU A 269 -23.09 -8.02 13.89
C LEU A 269 -24.59 -8.34 14.02
N LEU A 270 -25.12 -9.29 13.27
CA LEU A 270 -26.51 -9.76 13.43
C LEU A 270 -26.68 -10.75 14.60
N SER A 271 -25.65 -11.51 14.98
CA SER A 271 -25.77 -12.45 16.12
C SER A 271 -25.61 -11.79 17.49
N GLU A 272 -24.90 -10.67 17.60
CA GLU A 272 -24.71 -9.96 18.87
C GLU A 272 -25.88 -9.04 19.26
N TRP A 273 -26.83 -8.80 18.35
CA TRP A 273 -28.05 -8.02 18.64
C TRP A 273 -29.28 -8.88 18.99
N SER A 274 -29.15 -10.22 18.97
CA SER A 274 -30.27 -11.14 19.23
C SER A 274 -30.26 -11.78 20.62
N VAL A 275 -29.30 -11.48 21.50
CA VAL A 275 -29.24 -12.07 22.85
C VAL A 275 -28.99 -11.01 23.92
N GLY A 276 -30.08 -10.47 24.45
CA GLY A 276 -30.11 -9.84 25.77
C GLY A 276 -30.69 -8.44 25.82
N GLY A 277 -31.99 -8.32 26.16
CA GLY A 277 -32.54 -7.06 26.65
C GLY A 277 -34.01 -6.87 26.37
N ALA A 278 -34.86 -7.40 27.25
CA ALA A 278 -36.29 -7.13 27.31
C ALA A 278 -36.56 -5.62 27.31
N PHE A 279 -37.26 -5.13 26.28
CA PHE A 279 -37.95 -3.85 26.31
C PHE A 279 -39.44 -4.12 26.12
N LEU A 280 -40.10 -4.55 27.20
CA LEU A 280 -41.55 -4.43 27.35
C LEU A 280 -41.86 -2.95 27.56
N GLY A 281 -41.98 -2.23 26.44
CA GLY A 281 -42.45 -0.86 26.40
C GLY A 281 -43.70 -0.80 25.53
N SER A 282 -44.85 -0.94 26.19
CA SER A 282 -46.21 -0.69 25.69
C SER A 282 -46.27 0.38 24.58
N TRP A 283 -46.61 -0.03 23.36
CA TRP A 283 -47.12 0.84 22.30
C TRP A 283 -48.59 0.49 22.08
N ASN A 284 -49.44 0.98 22.99
CA ASN A 284 -50.87 1.16 22.73
C ASN A 284 -51.07 2.62 22.32
N GLY A 285 -51.52 2.88 21.09
CA GLY A 285 -51.90 4.23 20.70
C GLY A 285 -52.17 4.43 19.21
N ALA A 286 -53.45 4.36 18.85
CA ALA A 286 -54.11 5.09 17.77
C ALA A 286 -53.82 4.68 16.31
N LEU A 287 -54.60 3.70 15.82
CA LEU A 287 -55.08 3.67 14.43
C LEU A 287 -56.61 3.80 14.41
N THR A 288 -57.06 5.04 14.29
CA THR A 288 -58.39 5.47 13.83
C THR A 288 -58.15 6.75 13.02
N GLY A 289 -58.65 6.99 11.83
CA GLY A 289 -59.47 6.23 10.91
C GLY A 289 -59.30 6.88 9.54
N LEU A 290 -59.39 6.08 8.48
CA LEU A 290 -59.53 6.57 7.11
C LEU A 290 -60.89 6.07 6.62
N ASN A 291 -61.88 6.95 6.76
CA ASN A 291 -63.19 6.77 6.18
C ASN A 291 -63.13 7.30 4.75
N VAL A 292 -63.42 6.42 3.79
CA VAL A 292 -63.58 6.75 2.39
C VAL A 292 -65.00 7.26 2.19
N MET A 293 -65.12 8.51 1.74
CA MET A 293 -66.19 9.01 0.88
C MET A 293 -65.54 9.86 -0.21
#